data_AF-A0A3D0YC50-F1
#
_entry.id   AF-A0A3D0YC50-F1
#
_cell.length_a   1.000
_cell.length_b   1.000
_cell.length_c   1.000
_cell.angle_alpha   90.00
_cell.angle_beta   90.00
_cell.angle_gamma   90.00
#
_symmetry.space_group_name_H-M   'P 1'
#
loop_
_entity.id
_entity.type
_entity.pdbx_description
1 polymer ?
#
loop_
_entity_poly.entity_id
_entity_poly.type
_entity_poly.pdbx_seq_one_letter_code
_entity_poly.pdbx_strand_id
1 'polypeptide(L)'
;MSLKDIKVEIDTLKLKEMYYKESGDKVYKNYVFEFEDRIISKFWATIKKDESKCTVEYITDKKYRGKGLATLGLQILSKDIFDNSDIKTIELKIENGNMASQKVALNNNFEKGEENIYYKINPSFKVNIELACI
;
A
#
# COMPACT_ATOMS: atom_id res chain seq x y z
N MET A 1 9.10 -0.57 -16.92
CA MET A 1 9.77 -1.57 -16.06
C MET A 1 8.68 -2.43 -15.44
N SER A 2 8.65 -3.73 -15.75
CA SER A 2 7.69 -4.68 -15.17
C SER A 2 8.08 -4.93 -13.71
N LEU A 3 7.13 -4.82 -12.76
CA LEU A 3 7.31 -4.98 -11.31
C LEU A 3 7.69 -6.41 -10.86
N LYS A 4 8.20 -7.25 -11.77
CA LYS A 4 8.35 -8.69 -11.53
C LYS A 4 9.55 -9.08 -10.66
N ASP A 5 10.52 -8.20 -10.39
CA ASP A 5 11.72 -8.58 -9.65
C ASP A 5 12.13 -7.54 -8.59
N ILE A 6 11.44 -7.53 -7.45
CA ILE A 6 11.97 -6.93 -6.22
C ILE A 6 12.64 -8.06 -5.42
N LYS A 7 13.95 -8.26 -5.65
CA LYS A 7 14.77 -9.20 -4.84
C LYS A 7 15.09 -8.57 -3.49
N VAL A 8 14.47 -9.08 -2.42
CA VAL A 8 14.97 -8.92 -1.04
C VAL A 8 15.51 -10.28 -0.60
N GLU A 9 16.78 -10.57 -0.89
CA GLU A 9 17.46 -11.78 -0.41
C GLU A 9 18.13 -11.50 0.94
N ILE A 10 17.41 -11.82 2.01
CA ILE A 10 17.98 -12.33 3.27
C ILE A 10 17.35 -13.72 3.39
N ASP A 11 17.96 -14.72 2.73
CA ASP A 11 17.67 -16.15 2.44
C ASP A 11 16.30 -16.81 2.78
N THR A 12 15.47 -16.22 3.63
CA THR A 12 14.22 -16.73 4.16
C THR A 12 13.02 -15.78 3.99
N LEU A 13 13.21 -14.46 3.79
CA LEU A 13 12.10 -13.50 3.61
C LEU A 13 11.77 -13.31 2.12
N LYS A 14 10.53 -13.55 1.73
CA LYS A 14 10.03 -13.41 0.35
C LYS A 14 8.84 -12.46 0.30
N LEU A 15 8.77 -11.61 -0.72
CA LEU A 15 7.57 -10.84 -1.06
C LEU A 15 6.86 -11.54 -2.23
N LYS A 16 5.55 -11.74 -2.12
CA LYS A 16 4.74 -12.33 -3.19
C LYS A 16 3.48 -11.52 -3.42
N GLU A 17 3.15 -11.30 -4.70
CA GLU A 17 1.77 -10.98 -5.09
C GLU A 17 0.95 -12.27 -5.01
N MET A 18 -0.15 -12.26 -4.27
CA MET A 18 -0.93 -13.47 -4.00
C MET A 18 -2.26 -13.54 -4.74
N TYR A 19 -2.86 -12.39 -5.02
CA TYR A 19 -4.25 -12.39 -5.50
C TYR A 19 -4.56 -11.12 -6.27
N TYR A 20 -5.09 -11.34 -7.47
CA TYR A 20 -5.76 -10.35 -8.28
C TYR A 20 -7.16 -10.86 -8.60
N LYS A 21 -8.18 -10.08 -8.28
CA LYS A 21 -9.57 -10.42 -8.63
C LYS A 21 -10.32 -9.17 -9.03
N GLU A 22 -11.04 -9.29 -10.13
CA GLU A 22 -12.09 -8.34 -10.47
C GLU A 22 -13.46 -8.90 -10.08
N SER A 23 -14.30 -8.07 -9.48
CA SER A 23 -15.66 -8.43 -9.11
C SER A 23 -16.54 -7.21 -9.28
N GLY A 24 -17.29 -7.15 -10.38
CA GLY A 24 -18.08 -5.99 -10.74
C GLY A 24 -17.21 -4.75 -10.95
N ASP A 25 -17.50 -3.70 -10.19
CA ASP A 25 -16.81 -2.42 -10.17
C ASP A 25 -15.51 -2.42 -9.34
N LYS A 26 -15.12 -3.56 -8.74
CA LYS A 26 -13.98 -3.64 -7.82
C LYS A 26 -12.84 -4.50 -8.34
N VAL A 27 -11.62 -4.03 -8.08
CA VAL A 27 -10.37 -4.76 -8.27
C VAL A 27 -9.69 -4.93 -6.91
N TYR A 28 -9.31 -6.16 -6.60
CA TYR A 28 -8.61 -6.54 -5.38
C TYR A 28 -7.16 -6.89 -5.72
N LYS A 29 -6.20 -6.26 -5.04
CA LYS A 29 -4.76 -6.57 -5.15
C LYS A 29 -4.18 -6.92 -3.78
N ASN A 30 -3.47 -8.05 -3.68
CA ASN A 30 -2.90 -8.53 -2.42
C ASN A 30 -1.40 -8.85 -2.53
N TYR A 31 -0.63 -8.36 -1.57
CA TYR A 31 0.78 -8.73 -1.36
C TYR A 31 0.99 -9.36 0.00
N VAL A 32 1.96 -10.27 0.10
CA VAL A 32 2.34 -10.91 1.36
C VAL A 32 3.85 -10.95 1.54
N PHE A 33 4.30 -10.78 2.79
CA PHE A 33 5.62 -11.23 3.19
C PHE A 33 5.51 -12.66 3.73
N GLU A 34 6.37 -13.53 3.23
CA GLU A 34 6.51 -14.91 3.63
C GLU A 34 7.88 -15.13 4.24
N PHE A 35 7.94 -15.83 5.37
CA PHE A 35 9.17 -16.22 6.04
C PHE A 35 9.05 -17.68 6.45
N GLU A 36 10.00 -18.53 6.05
CA GLU A 36 9.96 -19.98 6.29
C GLU A 36 8.61 -20.61 5.86
N ASP A 37 8.15 -20.27 4.65
CA ASP A 37 6.88 -20.72 4.05
C ASP A 37 5.62 -20.35 4.86
N ARG A 38 5.73 -19.36 5.76
CA ARG A 38 4.61 -18.80 6.52
C ARG A 38 4.36 -17.36 6.13
N ILE A 39 3.12 -17.01 5.86
CA ILE A 39 2.72 -15.61 5.66
C ILE A 39 2.80 -14.87 6.99
N ILE A 40 3.72 -13.90 7.09
CA ILE A 40 3.95 -13.09 8.29
C ILE A 40 3.38 -11.68 8.20
N SER A 41 3.11 -11.18 6.99
CA SER A 41 2.40 -9.93 6.76
C SER A 41 1.53 -10.03 5.51
N LYS A 42 0.38 -9.36 5.54
CA LYS A 42 -0.54 -9.23 4.40
C LYS A 42 -0.87 -7.76 4.17
N PHE A 43 -1.00 -7.38 2.91
CA PHE A 43 -1.39 -6.06 2.45
C PHE A 43 -2.42 -6.25 1.36
N TRP A 44 -3.52 -5.51 1.42
CA TRP A 44 -4.56 -5.59 0.40
C TRP A 44 -5.08 -4.21 0.03
N ALA A 45 -5.43 -4.07 -1.23
CA ALA A 45 -6.07 -2.89 -1.79
C ALA A 45 -7.40 -3.25 -2.40
N THR A 46 -8.41 -2.43 -2.10
CA THR A 46 -9.70 -2.44 -2.79
C THR A 46 -9.77 -1.18 -3.65
N ILE A 47 -9.76 -1.38 -4.96
CA ILE A 47 -9.82 -0.35 -5.98
C ILE A 47 -11.22 -0.39 -6.58
N LYS A 48 -11.94 0.73 -6.61
CA LYS A 48 -13.18 0.84 -7.36
C LYS A 48 -12.87 1.48 -8.71
N LYS A 49 -13.32 0.86 -9.81
CA LYS A 49 -12.95 1.26 -11.19
C LYS A 49 -13.40 2.68 -11.54
N ASP A 50 -14.54 3.12 -10.99
CA ASP A 50 -15.11 4.44 -11.26
C ASP A 50 -14.67 5.52 -10.25
N GLU A 51 -13.90 5.14 -9.22
CA GLU A 51 -13.37 6.09 -8.26
C GLU A 51 -11.87 6.27 -8.49
N SER A 52 -11.39 7.52 -8.46
CA SER A 52 -9.95 7.81 -8.52
C SER A 52 -9.24 7.51 -7.19
N LYS A 53 -9.77 6.57 -6.42
CA LYS A 53 -9.49 6.36 -5.01
C LYS A 53 -9.51 4.87 -4.68
N CYS A 54 -8.58 4.43 -3.86
CA CYS A 54 -8.58 3.07 -3.34
C CYS A 54 -8.36 3.04 -1.83
N THR A 55 -8.85 1.99 -1.18
CA THR A 55 -8.59 1.74 0.25
C THR A 55 -7.55 0.65 0.38
N VAL A 56 -6.58 0.85 1.26
CA VAL A 56 -5.57 -0.15 1.62
C VAL A 56 -5.66 -0.51 3.09
N GLU A 57 -5.32 -1.76 3.37
CA GLU A 57 -5.29 -2.33 4.70
C GLU A 57 -4.11 -3.29 4.82
N TYR A 58 -3.65 -3.53 6.05
CA TYR A 58 -2.56 -4.46 6.28
C TYR A 58 -2.59 -5.06 7.67
N ILE A 59 -1.91 -6.20 7.81
CA ILE A 59 -1.64 -6.84 9.09
C ILE A 59 -0.24 -7.44 9.08
N THR A 60 0.42 -7.42 10.24
CA THR A 60 1.68 -8.11 10.48
C THR A 60 1.57 -8.91 11.77
N ASP A 61 2.00 -10.17 11.70
CA ASP A 61 2.08 -11.07 12.85
C ASP A 61 2.86 -10.39 13.98
N LYS A 62 2.34 -10.50 15.20
CA LYS A 62 2.89 -9.83 16.40
C LYS A 62 4.38 -10.10 16.58
N LYS A 63 4.87 -11.31 16.26
CA LYS A 63 6.28 -11.72 16.39
C LYS A 63 7.21 -10.98 15.41
N TYR A 64 6.65 -10.41 14.34
CA TYR A 64 7.39 -9.78 13.25
C TYR A 64 7.16 -8.26 13.18
N ARG A 65 6.41 -7.68 14.13
CA ARG A 65 6.23 -6.23 14.26
C ARG A 65 7.53 -5.54 14.67
N GLY A 66 7.65 -4.25 14.35
CA GLY A 66 8.84 -3.45 14.67
C GLY A 66 10.02 -3.64 13.72
N LYS A 67 9.92 -4.56 12.75
CA LYS A 67 10.98 -4.87 11.76
C LYS A 67 10.86 -4.10 10.44
N GLY A 68 10.00 -3.08 10.37
CA GLY A 68 9.78 -2.30 9.15
C GLY A 68 8.96 -2.96 8.05
N LEU A 69 8.50 -4.22 8.22
CA LEU A 69 7.72 -4.95 7.21
C LEU A 69 6.45 -4.22 6.79
N ALA A 70 5.68 -3.69 7.74
CA ALA A 70 4.47 -2.93 7.44
C ALA A 70 4.76 -1.69 6.59
N THR A 71 5.84 -0.98 6.92
CA THR A 71 6.28 0.20 6.15
C THR A 71 6.64 -0.21 4.73
N LEU A 72 7.51 -1.22 4.57
CA LEU A 72 8.00 -1.66 3.27
C LEU A 72 6.87 -2.19 2.38
N GLY A 73 6.00 -3.05 2.91
CA GLY A 73 4.90 -3.63 2.14
C GLY A 73 3.88 -2.60 1.70
N LEU A 74 3.55 -1.63 2.57
CA LEU A 74 2.66 -0.52 2.21
C LEU A 74 3.29 0.38 1.13
N GLN A 75 4.61 0.59 1.18
CA GLN A 75 5.34 1.37 0.20
C GLN A 75 5.31 0.72 -1.19
N ILE A 76 5.53 -0.60 -1.24
CA ILE A 76 5.50 -1.39 -2.48
C ILE A 76 4.07 -1.43 -3.04
N LEU A 77 3.06 -1.75 -2.22
CA LEU A 77 1.67 -1.75 -2.65
C LEU A 77 1.24 -0.37 -3.17
N SER A 78 1.60 0.72 -2.47
CA SER A 78 1.26 2.07 -2.92
C SER A 78 1.87 2.39 -4.28
N LYS A 79 3.13 1.99 -4.49
CA LYS A 79 3.83 2.20 -5.76
C LYS A 79 3.16 1.42 -6.89
N ASP A 80 2.86 0.13 -6.68
CA ASP A 80 2.18 -0.69 -7.68
C ASP A 80 0.81 -0.13 -8.06
N ILE A 81 0.03 0.37 -7.09
CA ILE A 81 -1.27 1.01 -7.35
C ILE A 81 -1.07 2.24 -8.24
N PHE A 82 -0.19 3.16 -7.86
CA PHE A 82 -0.01 4.40 -8.62
C PHE A 82 0.63 4.21 -9.99
N ASP A 83 1.47 3.19 -10.15
CA ASP A 83 2.14 2.90 -11.43
C ASP A 83 1.21 2.18 -12.43
N ASN A 84 0.21 1.43 -11.95
CA ASN A 84 -0.59 0.53 -12.80
C ASN A 84 -2.10 0.80 -12.76
N SER A 85 -2.54 1.94 -12.21
CA SER A 85 -3.95 2.33 -12.21
C SER A 85 -4.10 3.84 -12.24
N ASP A 86 -5.27 4.33 -12.69
CA ASP A 86 -5.60 5.76 -12.70
C ASP A 86 -5.97 6.32 -11.31
N ILE A 87 -5.55 5.62 -10.25
CA ILE A 87 -5.82 6.00 -8.87
C ILE A 87 -4.98 7.22 -8.51
N LYS A 88 -5.67 8.24 -8.03
CA LYS A 88 -5.10 9.52 -7.58
C LYS A 88 -4.82 9.52 -6.08
N THR A 89 -5.62 8.78 -5.31
CA THR A 89 -5.56 8.80 -3.85
C THR A 89 -5.67 7.41 -3.25
N ILE A 90 -4.78 7.09 -2.32
CA ILE A 90 -4.84 5.89 -1.48
C ILE A 90 -5.29 6.31 -0.09
N GLU A 91 -6.28 5.59 0.46
CA GLU A 91 -6.74 5.74 1.83
C GLU A 91 -6.32 4.59 2.72
N LEU A 92 -5.93 4.93 3.93
CA LEU A 92 -5.67 3.99 5.01
C LEU A 92 -6.47 4.44 6.25
N LYS A 93 -7.44 3.64 6.68
CA LYS A 93 -8.17 3.88 7.92
C LYS A 93 -7.44 3.24 9.09
N ILE A 94 -7.23 3.99 10.16
CA ILE A 94 -6.49 3.53 11.34
C ILE A 94 -7.34 3.75 12.58
N GLU A 95 -7.44 2.76 13.46
CA GLU A 95 -8.16 2.93 14.73
C GLU A 95 -7.51 4.00 15.63
N ASN A 96 -8.36 4.72 16.37
CA ASN A 96 -7.92 5.61 17.44
C ASN A 96 -7.00 4.87 18.42
N GLY A 97 -5.83 5.44 18.70
CA GLY A 97 -4.85 4.85 19.63
C GLY A 97 -3.89 3.82 19.02
N ASN A 98 -4.06 3.43 17.74
CA ASN A 98 -3.10 2.54 17.07
C ASN A 98 -1.84 3.29 16.61
N MET A 99 -1.03 3.73 17.58
CA MET A 99 0.16 4.56 17.37
C MET A 99 1.18 3.93 16.43
N ALA A 100 1.30 2.60 16.45
CA ALA A 100 2.21 1.87 15.55
C ALA A 100 1.81 2.05 14.09
N SER A 101 0.51 1.92 13.78
CA SER A 101 0.01 2.05 12.42
C SER A 101 0.02 3.50 11.93
N GLN A 102 -0.24 4.46 12.83
CA GLN A 102 -0.08 5.89 12.53
C GLN A 102 1.37 6.20 12.14
N LYS A 103 2.36 5.67 12.87
CA LYS A 103 3.77 5.82 12.52
C LYS A 103 4.11 5.20 11.15
N VAL A 104 3.55 4.03 10.84
CA VAL A 104 3.72 3.40 9.52
C VAL A 104 3.16 4.28 8.39
N ALA A 105 1.98 4.89 8.61
CA ALA A 105 1.35 5.78 7.64
C ALA A 105 2.20 7.03 7.39
N LEU A 106 2.65 7.70 8.45
CA LEU A 106 3.52 8.88 8.36
C LEU A 106 4.85 8.56 7.67
N ASN A 107 5.48 7.43 8.00
CA ASN A 107 6.71 6.97 7.33
C ASN A 107 6.51 6.63 5.84
N ASN A 108 5.26 6.46 5.41
CA ASN A 108 4.89 6.23 4.02
C ASN A 108 4.36 7.47 3.31
N ASN A 109 4.56 8.66 3.88
CA ASN A 109 4.07 9.94 3.35
C ASN A 109 2.55 9.99 3.20
N PHE A 110 1.82 9.31 4.08
CA PHE A 110 0.40 9.58 4.22
C PHE A 110 0.20 10.83 5.09
N GLU A 111 -0.69 11.69 4.66
CA GLU A 111 -1.16 12.86 5.39
C GLU A 111 -2.39 12.47 6.22
N LYS A 112 -2.44 12.91 7.49
CA LYS A 112 -3.59 12.64 8.36
C LYS A 112 -4.73 13.57 7.96
N GLY A 113 -5.90 13.00 7.63
CA GLY A 113 -7.13 13.74 7.43
C GLY A 113 -8.13 13.53 8.57
N GLU A 114 -9.41 13.63 8.23
CA GLU A 114 -10.52 13.50 9.18
C GLU A 114 -10.80 12.05 9.57
N GLU A 115 -11.46 11.85 10.72
CA GLU A 115 -11.98 10.54 11.17
C GLU A 115 -10.96 9.38 11.22
N ASN A 116 -9.68 9.70 11.42
CA ASN A 116 -8.55 8.76 11.38
C ASN A 116 -8.30 8.09 10.03
N ILE A 117 -8.69 8.78 8.97
CA ILE A 117 -8.32 8.43 7.61
C ILE A 117 -7.01 9.12 7.27
N TYR A 118 -6.08 8.33 6.75
CA TYR A 118 -4.79 8.77 6.26
C TYR A 118 -4.80 8.69 4.74
N TYR A 119 -4.33 9.73 4.08
CA TYR A 119 -4.40 9.87 2.63
C TYR A 119 -3.00 9.95 2.03
N LYS A 120 -2.77 9.23 0.94
CA LYS A 120 -1.58 9.38 0.13
C LYS A 120 -1.98 9.74 -1.28
N ILE A 121 -1.47 10.85 -1.77
CA ILE A 121 -1.77 11.37 -3.11
C ILE A 121 -0.68 10.90 -4.07
N ASN A 122 -1.07 10.49 -5.28
CA ASN A 122 -0.16 10.11 -6.34
C ASN A 122 0.82 11.27 -6.63
N PRO A 123 2.13 11.09 -6.45
CA PRO A 123 3.11 12.15 -6.67
C PRO A 123 3.05 12.71 -8.09
N SER A 124 2.80 11.87 -9.10
CA SER A 124 2.69 12.28 -10.50
C SER A 124 1.50 13.23 -10.74
N PHE A 125 0.48 13.20 -9.87
CA PHE A 125 -0.63 14.16 -9.92
C PHE A 125 -0.24 15.53 -9.35
N LYS A 126 0.59 15.57 -8.29
CA LYS A 126 1.10 16.83 -7.71
C LYS A 126 2.05 17.56 -8.69
N VAL A 127 2.73 16.84 -9.57
CA VAL A 127 3.71 17.40 -10.53
C VAL A 127 3.04 18.10 -11.73
N ASN A 128 1.74 17.87 -11.99
CA ASN A 128 1.04 18.44 -13.16
C ASN A 128 0.54 19.89 -13.02
N ILE A 129 0.92 20.62 -11.97
CA ILE A 129 0.42 21.98 -11.71
C ILE A 129 1.37 23.05 -12.30
N GLU A 130 2.63 22.71 -12.59
CA GLU A 130 3.60 23.69 -13.13
C GLU A 130 3.66 23.73 -14.67
N LEU A 131 3.16 22.71 -15.37
CA LEU A 131 3.18 22.65 -16.84
C LEU A 131 1.92 23.24 -17.51
N ALA A 132 0.98 23.77 -16.73
CA ALA A 132 -0.25 24.41 -17.25
C ALA A 132 -0.14 25.93 -17.43
N CYS A 133 1.03 26.52 -17.15
CA CYS A 133 1.33 27.93 -17.40
C CYS A 133 2.39 28.09 -18.49
N ILE A 134 2.04 27.76 -19.74
CA ILE A 134 2.74 28.25 -20.95
C ILE A 134 1.69 28.60 -22.01
#